data_AF-A0A7I8DK81-F1
#
_entry.id   AF-A0A7I8DK81-F1
#
_cell.length_a   1.000
_cell.length_b   1.000
_cell.length_c   1.000
_cell.angle_alpha   90.00
_cell.angle_beta   90.00
_cell.angle_gamma   90.00
#
_symmetry.space_group_name_H-M   'P 1'
#
loop_
_entity.id
_entity.type
_entity.pdbx_description
1 polymer ?
#
loop_
_entity_poly.entity_id
_entity_poly.type
_entity_poly.pdbx_seq_one_letter_code
_entity_poly.pdbx_strand_id
1 'polypeptide(L)'
;MSRNATPSSFGWDFQINAAIVLMLENIKTIKSVRVEGKKEDIELFLESKKNIYAQAKSVMRIDDYRNVRSNLKAGLETLNDDAACDDYHKLIYVTNSPNPFNVENSMSAFYGHSRLSYNDLPQSCKEIIDKEIENKPLIHIDKSELEIHVIPFFTDDFQQRYRVIKDSVDKFLFELNNNTRGMADELLEIWQHEFFQNCTQGDLDLVIKKKDLMWSIIVLQSQLHPEHTFLGDYDDGAVEEIIRSYRYLINNRCEKFEFISQVLFDFQEFRSDEKGNKKVAEFIATKCDDYKDVFELNEIRDEVQDIVVKIILQKIITNRFLANDIVKKVNL
;
A
#
# COMPACT_ATOMS: atom_id res chain seq x y z
N MET A 1 -5.03 38.55 -7.84
CA MET A 1 -4.86 37.10 -8.12
C MET A 1 -4.03 36.53 -6.98
N SER A 2 -4.64 35.75 -6.09
CA SER A 2 -3.95 34.99 -5.05
C SER A 2 -4.09 33.52 -5.43
N ARG A 3 -3.10 32.97 -6.14
CA ARG A 3 -3.04 31.53 -6.46
C ARG A 3 -2.37 30.83 -5.29
N ASN A 4 -3.14 30.63 -4.21
CA ASN A 4 -2.70 29.73 -3.15
C ASN A 4 -2.86 28.29 -3.67
N ALA A 5 -1.76 27.55 -3.82
CA ALA A 5 -1.77 26.17 -4.29
C ALA A 5 -2.10 25.14 -3.19
N THR A 6 -2.19 25.58 -1.92
CA THR A 6 -2.49 24.71 -0.77
C THR A 6 -3.73 23.83 -0.97
N PRO A 7 -4.87 24.30 -1.52
CA PRO A 7 -6.04 23.43 -1.72
C PRO A 7 -5.77 22.28 -2.69
N SER A 8 -4.99 22.54 -3.75
CA SER A 8 -4.59 21.51 -4.70
C SER A 8 -3.66 20.50 -4.03
N SER A 9 -2.61 20.96 -3.34
CA SER A 9 -1.69 20.07 -2.60
C SER A 9 -2.41 19.22 -1.54
N PHE A 10 -3.43 19.76 -0.87
CA PHE A 10 -4.25 19.02 0.08
C PHE A 10 -5.13 17.95 -0.60
N GLY A 11 -5.66 18.24 -1.79
CA GLY A 11 -6.37 17.27 -2.62
C GLY A 11 -5.49 16.08 -2.98
N TRP A 12 -4.28 16.35 -3.47
CA TRP A 12 -3.27 15.35 -3.80
C TRP A 12 -2.90 14.45 -2.61
N ASP A 13 -2.62 15.07 -1.47
CA ASP A 13 -2.29 14.38 -0.23
C ASP A 13 -3.44 13.45 0.22
N PHE A 14 -4.69 13.95 0.18
CA PHE A 14 -5.86 13.13 0.47
C PHE A 14 -6.01 11.95 -0.50
N GLN A 15 -5.85 12.17 -1.80
CA GLN A 15 -6.01 11.14 -2.83
C GLN A 15 -5.01 9.99 -2.67
N ILE A 16 -3.73 10.31 -2.41
CA ILE A 16 -2.69 9.30 -2.13
C ILE A 16 -3.09 8.45 -0.91
N ASN A 17 -3.51 9.11 0.17
CA ASN A 17 -3.90 8.46 1.41
C ASN A 17 -5.19 7.63 1.27
N ALA A 18 -6.16 8.10 0.49
CA ALA A 18 -7.34 7.32 0.14
C ALA A 18 -6.98 6.07 -0.68
N ALA A 19 -6.04 6.19 -1.62
CA ALA A 19 -5.59 5.05 -2.42
C ALA A 19 -4.93 3.96 -1.57
N ILE A 20 -4.14 4.32 -0.55
CA ILE A 20 -3.57 3.36 0.41
C ILE A 20 -4.69 2.62 1.16
N VAL A 21 -5.70 3.33 1.68
CA VAL A 21 -6.83 2.71 2.39
C VAL A 21 -7.61 1.77 1.47
N LEU A 22 -7.98 2.23 0.27
CA LEU A 22 -8.72 1.42 -0.71
C LEU A 22 -7.94 0.17 -1.12
N MET A 23 -6.62 0.28 -1.27
CA MET A 23 -5.73 -0.85 -1.56
C MET A 23 -5.75 -1.88 -0.44
N LEU A 24 -5.60 -1.47 0.82
CA LEU A 24 -5.63 -2.37 1.99
C LEU A 24 -6.97 -3.09 2.12
N GLU A 25 -8.07 -2.39 1.84
CA GLU A 25 -9.41 -2.97 1.89
C GLU A 25 -9.68 -4.03 0.81
N ASN A 26 -8.98 -3.93 -0.31
CA ASN A 26 -9.08 -4.84 -1.44
C ASN A 26 -7.84 -5.73 -1.61
N ILE A 27 -6.98 -5.82 -0.57
CA ILE A 27 -5.63 -6.41 -0.68
C ILE A 27 -5.61 -7.85 -1.18
N LYS A 28 -6.67 -8.62 -0.92
CA LYS A 28 -6.79 -10.03 -1.31
C LYS A 28 -7.12 -10.24 -2.79
N THR A 29 -7.68 -9.24 -3.45
CA THR A 29 -8.19 -9.34 -4.83
C THR A 29 -7.44 -8.43 -5.79
N ILE A 30 -6.77 -7.41 -5.28
CA ILE A 30 -5.98 -6.47 -6.07
C ILE A 30 -4.68 -7.11 -6.56
N LYS A 31 -4.30 -6.72 -7.78
CA LYS A 31 -3.02 -7.00 -8.42
C LYS A 31 -2.08 -5.78 -8.34
N SER A 32 -2.62 -4.61 -8.67
CA SER A 32 -1.87 -3.34 -8.68
C SER A 32 -2.79 -2.12 -8.52
N VAL A 33 -2.20 -0.97 -8.16
CA VAL A 33 -2.87 0.33 -8.03
C VAL A 33 -2.20 1.35 -8.96
N ARG A 34 -2.99 2.30 -9.46
CA ARG A 34 -2.51 3.54 -10.06
C ARG A 34 -3.22 4.72 -9.41
N VAL A 35 -2.46 5.74 -9.01
CA VAL A 35 -2.98 7.07 -8.64
C VAL A 35 -2.70 8.02 -9.79
N GLU A 36 -3.67 8.88 -10.13
CA GLU A 36 -3.69 9.61 -11.40
C GLU A 36 -3.57 8.64 -12.57
N GLY A 37 -4.61 7.83 -12.71
CA GLY A 37 -4.70 6.85 -13.77
C GLY A 37 -5.11 7.47 -15.10
N LYS A 38 -5.29 6.59 -16.10
CA LYS A 38 -5.75 6.99 -17.43
C LYS A 38 -7.22 7.40 -17.42
N LYS A 39 -7.97 6.86 -16.46
CA LYS A 39 -9.42 6.92 -16.33
C LYS A 39 -9.80 7.76 -15.12
N GLU A 40 -9.40 7.29 -13.93
CA GLU A 40 -9.82 7.91 -12.67
C GLU A 40 -8.64 8.38 -11.80
N ASP A 41 -8.96 9.19 -10.78
CA ASP A 41 -8.02 9.60 -9.73
C ASP A 41 -7.28 8.40 -9.11
N ILE A 42 -8.00 7.29 -8.89
CA ILE A 42 -7.48 6.07 -8.28
C ILE A 42 -8.07 4.86 -9.02
N GLU A 43 -7.18 4.01 -9.55
CA GLU A 43 -7.55 2.77 -10.24
C GLU A 43 -6.94 1.56 -9.52
N LEU A 44 -7.76 0.59 -9.12
CA LEU A 44 -7.29 -0.69 -8.58
C LEU A 44 -7.57 -1.78 -9.62
N PHE A 45 -6.50 -2.40 -10.09
CA PHE A 45 -6.58 -3.51 -11.05
C PHE A 45 -6.70 -4.82 -10.30
N LEU A 46 -7.80 -5.56 -10.50
CA LEU A 46 -8.04 -6.82 -9.80
C LEU A 46 -7.46 -8.01 -10.58
N GLU A 47 -7.20 -9.11 -9.88
CA GLU A 47 -6.78 -10.38 -10.50
C GLU A 47 -7.85 -10.94 -11.47
N SER A 48 -9.13 -10.59 -11.26
CA SER A 48 -10.25 -10.97 -12.14
C SER A 48 -10.28 -10.23 -13.48
N LYS A 49 -9.33 -9.33 -13.75
CA LYS A 49 -9.27 -8.38 -14.89
C LYS A 49 -10.35 -7.29 -14.90
N LYS A 50 -11.22 -7.26 -13.88
CA LYS A 50 -12.07 -6.10 -13.62
C LYS A 50 -11.30 -5.07 -12.78
N ASN A 51 -11.77 -3.83 -12.79
CA ASN A 51 -11.15 -2.71 -12.09
C ASN A 51 -12.07 -2.12 -11.03
N ILE A 52 -11.51 -1.49 -10.01
CA ILE A 52 -12.25 -0.56 -9.13
C ILE A 52 -11.81 0.84 -9.51
N TYR A 53 -12.78 1.68 -9.85
CA TYR A 53 -12.55 3.09 -10.15
C TYR A 53 -13.03 3.93 -8.96
N ALA A 54 -12.15 4.83 -8.51
CA ALA A 54 -12.45 5.70 -7.38
C ALA A 54 -12.09 7.14 -7.68
N GLN A 55 -13.07 8.03 -7.53
CA GLN A 55 -12.86 9.48 -7.61
C GLN A 55 -12.75 10.06 -6.20
N ALA A 56 -11.64 10.76 -5.94
CA ALA A 56 -11.37 11.41 -4.67
C ALA A 56 -11.73 12.89 -4.71
N LYS A 57 -12.53 13.37 -3.73
CA LYS A 57 -12.80 14.79 -3.55
C LYS A 57 -12.64 15.18 -2.09
N SER A 58 -11.76 16.13 -1.79
CA SER A 58 -11.52 16.59 -0.42
C SER A 58 -12.11 17.97 -0.14
N VAL A 59 -12.35 18.25 1.15
CA VAL A 59 -12.64 19.57 1.70
C VAL A 59 -11.58 19.90 2.77
N MET A 60 -10.95 21.07 2.70
CA MET A 60 -9.86 21.41 3.63
C MET A 60 -10.34 21.55 5.07
N ARG A 61 -11.56 22.07 5.26
CA ARG A 61 -12.16 22.29 6.56
C ARG A 61 -13.29 21.29 6.79
N ILE A 62 -13.30 20.69 7.98
CA ILE A 62 -14.30 19.69 8.38
C ILE A 62 -15.74 20.22 8.35
N ASP A 63 -15.93 21.52 8.56
CA ASP A 63 -17.23 22.20 8.59
C ASP A 63 -17.62 22.84 7.24
N ASP A 64 -16.83 22.67 6.18
CA ASP A 64 -17.13 23.26 4.87
C ASP A 64 -17.93 22.30 3.97
N TYR A 65 -19.26 22.43 4.02
CA TYR A 65 -20.18 21.63 3.20
C TYR A 65 -20.67 22.35 1.94
N ARG A 66 -20.16 23.55 1.63
CA ARG A 66 -20.71 24.39 0.55
C ARG A 66 -20.63 23.74 -0.82
N ASN A 67 -19.54 23.01 -1.06
CA ASN A 67 -19.24 22.42 -2.36
C ASN A 67 -19.41 20.89 -2.43
N VAL A 68 -19.78 20.22 -1.33
CA VAL A 68 -19.84 18.73 -1.30
C VAL A 68 -20.81 18.17 -2.33
N ARG A 69 -21.92 18.86 -2.60
CA ARG A 69 -22.87 18.53 -3.68
C ARG A 69 -22.26 18.62 -5.06
N SER A 70 -21.53 19.72 -5.31
CA SER A 70 -20.85 19.93 -6.59
C SER A 70 -19.75 18.90 -6.79
N ASN A 71 -19.03 18.54 -5.72
CA ASN A 71 -17.99 17.54 -5.73
C ASN A 71 -18.55 16.14 -6.00
N LEU A 72 -19.63 15.76 -5.32
CA LEU A 72 -20.34 14.50 -5.54
C LEU A 72 -20.80 14.41 -7.00
N LYS A 73 -21.46 15.46 -7.50
CA LYS A 73 -21.90 15.51 -8.90
C LYS A 73 -20.73 15.33 -9.86
N ALA A 74 -19.68 16.12 -9.71
CA ALA A 74 -18.51 16.03 -10.57
C ALA A 74 -17.87 14.64 -10.53
N GLY A 75 -17.82 13.98 -9.36
CA GLY A 75 -17.28 12.64 -9.25
C GLY A 75 -18.18 11.54 -9.79
N LEU A 76 -19.50 11.69 -9.73
CA LEU A 76 -20.40 10.75 -10.43
C LEU A 76 -20.25 10.88 -11.94
N GLU A 77 -20.04 12.10 -12.45
CA GLU A 77 -19.85 12.33 -13.88
C GLU A 77 -18.59 11.63 -14.44
N THR A 78 -17.45 11.73 -13.76
CA THR A 78 -16.21 11.04 -14.16
C THR A 78 -16.32 9.52 -14.02
N LEU A 79 -16.88 9.04 -12.91
CA LEU A 79 -17.10 7.60 -12.69
C LEU A 79 -18.01 7.01 -13.77
N ASN A 80 -19.00 7.77 -14.24
CA ASN A 80 -19.84 7.35 -15.36
C ASN A 80 -19.04 7.25 -16.67
N ASP A 81 -18.17 8.22 -16.95
CA ASP A 81 -17.36 8.22 -18.17
C ASP A 81 -16.44 6.98 -18.20
N ASP A 82 -15.88 6.60 -17.06
CA ASP A 82 -15.03 5.42 -16.95
C ASP A 82 -15.80 4.10 -16.96
N ALA A 83 -16.99 4.11 -16.36
CA ALA A 83 -17.91 2.98 -16.40
C ALA A 83 -18.37 2.61 -17.83
N ALA A 84 -18.25 3.54 -18.80
CA ALA A 84 -18.59 3.27 -20.20
C ALA A 84 -17.76 2.14 -20.84
N CYS A 85 -16.60 1.80 -20.26
CA CYS A 85 -15.75 0.72 -20.74
C CYS A 85 -16.20 -0.69 -20.32
N ASP A 86 -17.18 -0.81 -19.41
CA ASP A 86 -17.71 -2.09 -18.86
C ASP A 86 -16.64 -3.04 -18.30
N ASP A 87 -15.47 -2.51 -17.91
CA ASP A 87 -14.36 -3.24 -17.32
C ASP A 87 -14.27 -3.05 -15.80
N TYR A 88 -15.30 -2.47 -15.18
CA TYR A 88 -15.34 -2.23 -13.75
C TYR A 88 -16.05 -3.34 -12.99
N HIS A 89 -15.61 -3.53 -11.75
CA HIS A 89 -16.29 -4.28 -10.71
C HIS A 89 -17.05 -3.35 -9.78
N LYS A 90 -16.48 -2.18 -9.45
CA LYS A 90 -17.01 -1.27 -8.44
C LYS A 90 -16.63 0.17 -8.76
N LEU A 91 -17.55 1.10 -8.45
CA LEU A 91 -17.35 2.54 -8.54
C LEU A 91 -17.38 3.14 -7.13
N ILE A 92 -16.40 3.97 -6.78
CA ILE A 92 -16.29 4.54 -5.43
C ILE A 92 -16.17 6.06 -5.50
N TYR A 93 -17.07 6.76 -4.84
CA TYR A 93 -16.86 8.17 -4.50
C TYR A 93 -16.24 8.27 -3.11
N VAL A 94 -15.01 8.78 -3.01
CA VAL A 94 -14.29 8.92 -1.74
C VAL A 94 -14.08 10.38 -1.37
N THR A 95 -14.39 10.72 -0.12
CA THR A 95 -14.25 12.08 0.42
C THR A 95 -13.79 12.06 1.86
N ASN A 96 -13.27 13.17 2.36
CA ASN A 96 -13.02 13.34 3.79
C ASN A 96 -14.22 13.98 4.53
N SER A 97 -15.17 14.59 3.82
CA SER A 97 -16.28 15.31 4.43
C SER A 97 -17.19 14.38 5.25
N PRO A 98 -17.50 14.69 6.53
CA PRO A 98 -18.45 13.92 7.34
C PRO A 98 -19.91 14.12 6.91
N ASN A 99 -20.18 14.99 5.94
CA ASN A 99 -21.49 15.24 5.39
C ASN A 99 -21.43 15.26 3.85
N PRO A 100 -21.14 14.11 3.20
CA PRO A 100 -20.92 14.04 1.75
C PRO A 100 -22.12 14.52 0.94
N PHE A 101 -23.32 14.43 1.52
CA PHE A 101 -24.57 14.82 0.90
C PHE A 101 -25.09 16.17 1.40
N ASN A 102 -24.41 16.92 2.27
CA ASN A 102 -24.98 18.14 2.86
C ASN A 102 -26.42 17.94 3.40
N VAL A 103 -26.65 16.84 4.12
CA VAL A 103 -27.93 16.43 4.69
C VAL A 103 -27.70 16.09 6.16
N GLU A 104 -28.14 16.97 7.07
CA GLU A 104 -27.80 16.90 8.50
C GLU A 104 -28.17 15.55 9.15
N ASN A 105 -29.37 15.03 8.88
CA ASN A 105 -29.82 13.76 9.45
C ASN A 105 -29.13 12.52 8.87
N SER A 106 -28.29 12.67 7.85
CA SER A 106 -27.48 11.57 7.28
C SER A 106 -26.07 11.48 7.86
N MET A 107 -25.59 12.53 8.53
CA MET A 107 -24.19 12.62 8.98
C MET A 107 -23.76 11.48 9.90
N SER A 108 -24.67 10.95 10.72
CA SER A 108 -24.38 9.82 11.61
C SER A 108 -24.04 8.54 10.85
N ALA A 109 -24.55 8.36 9.64
CA ALA A 109 -24.22 7.21 8.78
C ALA A 109 -22.77 7.26 8.29
N PHE A 110 -22.16 8.45 8.29
CA PHE A 110 -20.81 8.70 7.80
C PHE A 110 -19.81 9.06 8.93
N TYR A 111 -20.13 8.70 10.17
CA TYR A 111 -19.27 9.02 11.30
C TYR A 111 -17.96 8.20 11.24
N GLY A 112 -16.82 8.90 11.30
CA GLY A 112 -15.51 8.26 11.24
C GLY A 112 -15.17 7.70 9.86
N HIS A 113 -14.37 6.62 9.83
CA HIS A 113 -14.11 5.89 8.61
C HIS A 113 -15.34 5.04 8.26
N SER A 114 -16.00 5.34 7.13
CA SER A 114 -17.26 4.68 6.74
C SER A 114 -17.28 4.31 5.25
N ARG A 115 -18.01 3.24 4.95
CA ARG A 115 -18.18 2.67 3.61
C ARG A 115 -19.60 2.18 3.48
N LEU A 116 -20.36 2.80 2.59
CA LEU A 116 -21.76 2.47 2.38
C LEU A 116 -21.97 2.17 0.90
N SER A 117 -22.52 0.99 0.61
CA SER A 117 -23.08 0.72 -0.71
C SER A 117 -24.27 1.64 -0.95
N TYR A 118 -24.60 1.93 -2.21
CA TYR A 118 -25.82 2.68 -2.54
C TYR A 118 -27.05 2.11 -1.81
N ASN A 119 -27.17 0.79 -1.73
CA ASN A 119 -28.30 0.11 -1.10
C ASN A 119 -28.40 0.36 0.42
N ASP A 120 -27.28 0.61 1.09
CA ASP A 120 -27.20 0.86 2.53
C ASP A 120 -27.30 2.37 2.88
N LEU A 121 -27.31 3.25 1.87
CA LEU A 121 -27.44 4.68 2.10
C LEU A 121 -28.80 5.07 2.72
N PRO A 122 -28.84 6.11 3.58
CA PRO A 122 -30.08 6.75 3.97
C PRO A 122 -30.92 7.15 2.75
N GLN A 123 -32.24 7.05 2.86
CA GLN A 123 -33.14 7.31 1.72
C GLN A 123 -32.95 8.71 1.13
N SER A 124 -32.75 9.72 1.99
CA SER A 124 -32.46 11.08 1.55
C SER A 124 -31.21 11.14 0.66
N CYS A 125 -30.13 10.43 1.02
CA CYS A 125 -28.89 10.34 0.24
C CYS A 125 -29.10 9.70 -1.14
N LYS A 126 -29.86 8.59 -1.20
CA LYS A 126 -30.20 7.89 -2.44
C LYS A 126 -30.91 8.80 -3.42
N GLU A 127 -31.92 9.55 -2.94
CA GLU A 127 -32.69 10.49 -3.77
C GLU A 127 -31.81 11.55 -4.44
N ILE A 128 -30.71 11.95 -3.82
CA ILE A 128 -29.77 12.89 -4.46
C ILE A 128 -28.98 12.17 -5.56
N ILE A 129 -28.43 11.00 -5.29
CA ILE A 129 -27.69 10.24 -6.31
C ILE A 129 -28.61 10.00 -7.52
N ASP A 130 -29.84 9.53 -7.28
CA ASP A 130 -30.82 9.27 -8.33
C ASP A 130 -31.10 10.55 -9.13
N LYS A 131 -31.33 11.67 -8.46
CA LYS A 131 -31.55 12.96 -9.11
C LYS A 131 -30.34 13.41 -9.95
N GLU A 132 -29.12 13.23 -9.47
CA GLU A 132 -27.92 13.59 -10.26
C GLU A 132 -27.77 12.69 -11.49
N ILE A 133 -27.98 11.38 -11.35
CA ILE A 133 -27.96 10.41 -12.45
C ILE A 133 -29.05 10.72 -13.49
N GLU A 134 -30.25 11.12 -13.06
CA GLU A 134 -31.37 11.46 -13.95
C GLU A 134 -31.18 12.80 -14.66
N ASN A 135 -30.66 13.83 -13.95
CA ASN A 135 -30.52 15.19 -14.50
C ASN A 135 -29.48 15.28 -15.63
N LYS A 136 -28.39 14.51 -15.53
CA LYS A 136 -27.40 14.36 -16.59
C LYS A 136 -27.30 12.85 -16.79
N PRO A 137 -27.91 12.27 -17.83
CA PRO A 137 -28.16 10.83 -17.90
C PRO A 137 -26.86 10.01 -17.77
N LEU A 138 -26.50 9.65 -16.54
CA LEU A 138 -25.29 8.90 -16.18
C LEU A 138 -25.57 7.41 -16.35
N ILE A 139 -25.83 7.02 -17.59
CA ILE A 139 -26.39 5.71 -17.96
C ILE A 139 -25.45 4.53 -17.70
N HIS A 140 -24.15 4.78 -17.46
CA HIS A 140 -23.16 3.73 -17.28
C HIS A 140 -22.97 3.34 -15.80
N ILE A 141 -23.52 4.11 -14.86
CA ILE A 141 -23.45 3.79 -13.43
C ILE A 141 -24.45 2.68 -13.09
N ASP A 142 -23.94 1.50 -12.74
CA ASP A 142 -24.72 0.52 -11.98
C ASP A 142 -24.70 0.90 -10.50
N LYS A 143 -25.86 1.34 -9.99
CA LYS A 143 -26.01 1.75 -8.59
C LYS A 143 -25.70 0.62 -7.61
N SER A 144 -25.89 -0.64 -8.00
CA SER A 144 -25.58 -1.78 -7.13
C SER A 144 -24.08 -1.97 -6.87
N GLU A 145 -23.24 -1.43 -7.76
CA GLU A 145 -21.78 -1.45 -7.69
C GLU A 145 -21.19 -0.09 -7.26
N LEU A 146 -22.04 0.88 -6.87
CA LEU A 146 -21.63 2.20 -6.38
C LEU A 146 -21.50 2.22 -4.86
N GLU A 147 -20.37 2.71 -4.36
CA GLU A 147 -20.12 2.94 -2.93
C GLU A 147 -19.70 4.38 -2.63
N ILE A 148 -20.03 4.82 -1.42
CA ILE A 148 -19.63 6.11 -0.85
C ILE A 148 -18.71 5.86 0.34
N HIS A 149 -17.49 6.35 0.25
CA HIS A 149 -16.46 6.17 1.27
C HIS A 149 -16.14 7.53 1.91
N VAL A 150 -16.11 7.55 3.24
CA VAL A 150 -15.65 8.72 4.01
C VAL A 150 -14.42 8.34 4.81
N ILE A 151 -13.29 9.00 4.51
CA ILE A 151 -12.01 8.82 5.19
C ILE A 151 -11.65 10.15 5.88
N PRO A 152 -11.85 10.29 7.20
CA PRO A 152 -11.51 11.51 7.91
C PRO A 152 -10.05 11.90 7.70
N PHE A 153 -9.85 13.12 7.20
CA PHE A 153 -8.54 13.65 6.83
C PHE A 153 -8.58 15.17 6.94
N PHE A 154 -8.16 15.69 8.09
CA PHE A 154 -8.37 17.12 8.42
C PHE A 154 -7.21 17.66 9.24
N THR A 155 -7.23 18.99 9.41
CA THR A 155 -6.30 19.75 10.26
C THR A 155 -4.89 19.85 9.70
N ASP A 156 -4.11 20.81 10.20
CA ASP A 156 -2.69 20.97 9.89
C ASP A 156 -1.78 20.12 10.80
N ASP A 157 -2.35 19.46 11.81
CA ASP A 157 -1.66 18.47 12.63
C ASP A 157 -1.62 17.13 11.88
N PHE A 158 -0.44 16.77 11.37
CA PHE A 158 -0.25 15.54 10.62
C PHE A 158 -0.62 14.26 11.40
N GLN A 159 -0.42 14.23 12.73
CA GLN A 159 -0.80 13.05 13.52
C GLN A 159 -2.31 12.85 13.48
N GLN A 160 -3.09 13.93 13.59
CA GLN A 160 -4.54 13.87 13.55
C GLN A 160 -5.07 13.70 12.13
N ARG A 161 -4.42 14.31 11.14
CA ARG A 161 -4.76 14.20 9.72
C ARG A 161 -4.64 12.76 9.21
N TYR A 162 -3.52 12.10 9.49
CA TYR A 162 -3.25 10.75 8.98
C TYR A 162 -3.76 9.64 9.89
N ARG A 163 -4.34 9.96 11.05
CA ARG A 163 -4.75 8.98 12.08
C ARG A 163 -5.53 7.79 11.52
N VAL A 164 -6.56 8.04 10.71
CA VAL A 164 -7.42 6.96 10.16
C VAL A 164 -6.64 6.06 9.19
N ILE A 165 -5.73 6.65 8.41
CA ILE A 165 -4.90 5.91 7.47
C ILE A 165 -3.90 5.06 8.24
N LYS A 166 -3.21 5.66 9.23
CA LYS A 166 -2.33 4.93 10.15
C LYS A 166 -3.07 3.79 10.85
N ASP A 167 -4.26 4.03 11.40
CA ASP A 167 -5.07 2.99 12.05
C ASP A 167 -5.39 1.84 11.08
N SER A 168 -5.58 2.13 9.79
CA SER A 168 -5.81 1.12 8.75
C SER A 168 -4.54 0.29 8.49
N VAL A 169 -3.37 0.95 8.43
CA VAL A 169 -2.06 0.27 8.32
C VAL A 169 -1.77 -0.58 9.56
N ASP A 170 -1.95 -0.03 10.77
CA ASP A 170 -1.76 -0.72 12.04
C ASP A 170 -2.66 -1.94 12.16
N LYS A 171 -3.94 -1.80 11.81
CA LYS A 171 -4.88 -2.93 11.80
C LYS A 171 -4.43 -4.01 10.83
N PHE A 172 -4.01 -3.62 9.62
CA PHE A 172 -3.51 -4.57 8.63
C PHE A 172 -2.25 -5.31 9.10
N LEU A 173 -1.29 -4.60 9.68
CA LEU A 173 -0.07 -5.18 10.25
C LEU A 173 -0.37 -6.13 11.41
N PHE A 174 -1.24 -5.73 12.34
CA PHE A 174 -1.68 -6.59 13.43
C PHE A 174 -2.36 -7.87 12.93
N GLU A 175 -3.16 -7.75 11.86
CA GLU A 175 -3.81 -8.88 11.20
C GLU A 175 -2.88 -9.77 10.39
N LEU A 176 -1.69 -9.28 10.01
CA LEU A 176 -0.62 -10.04 9.35
C LEU A 176 0.18 -10.83 10.38
N ASN A 177 0.79 -10.15 11.35
CA ASN A 177 1.63 -10.77 12.36
C ASN A 177 1.79 -9.85 13.59
N ASN A 178 1.69 -10.40 14.81
CA ASN A 178 1.84 -9.61 16.03
C ASN A 178 3.23 -8.97 16.19
N ASN A 179 4.26 -9.48 15.50
CA ASN A 179 5.62 -8.98 15.58
C ASN A 179 5.88 -7.73 14.72
N THR A 180 4.92 -7.29 13.89
CA THR A 180 5.05 -6.07 13.08
C THR A 180 4.49 -4.82 13.76
N ARG A 181 4.32 -4.85 15.10
CA ARG A 181 3.85 -3.71 15.88
C ARG A 181 4.88 -2.59 15.88
N GLY A 182 4.40 -1.35 15.78
CA GLY A 182 5.27 -0.16 15.85
C GLY A 182 5.88 0.26 14.51
N MET A 183 5.59 -0.45 13.42
CA MET A 183 6.08 -0.14 12.07
C MET A 183 5.15 0.76 11.26
N ALA A 184 3.92 1.01 11.72
CA ALA A 184 2.90 1.66 10.88
C ALA A 184 3.28 3.07 10.43
N ASP A 185 3.96 3.85 11.28
CA ASP A 185 4.41 5.20 10.90
C ASP A 185 5.43 5.15 9.76
N GLU A 186 6.49 4.35 9.94
CA GLU A 186 7.56 4.20 8.94
C GLU A 186 7.04 3.56 7.65
N LEU A 187 6.17 2.55 7.75
CA LEU A 187 5.57 1.90 6.59
C LEU A 187 4.63 2.84 5.83
N LEU A 188 3.84 3.64 6.56
CA LEU A 188 2.96 4.63 5.93
C LEU A 188 3.77 5.68 5.18
N GLU A 189 4.91 6.14 5.73
CA GLU A 189 5.80 7.08 5.03
C GLU A 189 6.37 6.47 3.74
N ILE A 190 6.81 5.21 3.78
CA ILE A 190 7.29 4.47 2.60
C ILE A 190 6.19 4.39 1.53
N TRP A 191 4.98 3.96 1.91
CA TRP A 191 3.88 3.83 0.96
C TRP A 191 3.40 5.19 0.43
N GLN A 192 3.31 6.23 1.27
CA GLN A 192 2.97 7.58 0.82
C GLN A 192 3.97 8.09 -0.22
N HIS A 193 5.27 7.82 -0.02
CA HIS A 193 6.31 8.17 -0.98
C HIS A 193 6.17 7.40 -2.30
N GLU A 194 5.94 6.08 -2.26
CA GLU A 194 5.72 5.27 -3.48
C GLU A 194 4.49 5.75 -4.26
N PHE A 195 3.38 6.03 -3.57
CA PHE A 195 2.16 6.54 -4.19
C PHE A 195 2.31 7.95 -4.74
N PHE A 196 3.06 8.82 -4.06
CA PHE A 196 3.40 10.15 -4.57
C PHE A 196 4.26 10.07 -5.83
N GLN A 197 5.26 9.19 -5.85
CA GLN A 197 6.07 8.96 -7.05
C GLN A 197 5.23 8.41 -8.20
N ASN A 198 4.30 7.49 -7.93
CA ASN A 198 3.38 6.97 -8.95
C ASN A 198 2.50 8.08 -9.56
N CYS A 199 1.89 8.90 -8.71
CA CYS A 199 1.04 10.02 -9.10
C CYS A 199 1.77 11.08 -9.96
N THR A 200 3.06 11.34 -9.66
CA THR A 200 3.84 12.37 -10.36
C THR A 200 4.48 11.90 -11.66
N GLN A 201 4.39 10.61 -11.99
CA GLN A 201 4.95 10.06 -13.21
C GLN A 201 4.00 10.18 -14.40
N GLY A 202 4.52 10.73 -15.51
CA GLY A 202 3.77 10.89 -16.76
C GLY A 202 3.56 9.58 -17.52
N ASP A 203 4.30 8.52 -17.19
CA ASP A 203 4.00 7.18 -17.69
C ASP A 203 2.84 6.58 -16.90
N LEU A 204 1.65 6.60 -17.50
CA LEU A 204 0.41 6.12 -16.91
C LEU A 204 0.34 4.58 -16.87
N ASP A 205 1.23 3.87 -17.56
CA ASP A 205 1.33 2.41 -17.48
C ASP A 205 2.18 1.95 -16.29
N LEU A 206 2.90 2.88 -15.62
CA LEU A 206 3.56 2.56 -14.36
C LEU A 206 2.52 2.42 -13.25
N VAL A 207 2.41 1.21 -12.71
CA VAL A 207 1.52 0.85 -11.61
C VAL A 207 2.32 0.39 -10.39
N ILE A 208 1.75 0.59 -9.21
CA ILE A 208 2.28 0.02 -7.96
C ILE A 208 1.73 -1.39 -7.82
N LYS A 209 2.59 -2.41 -7.80
CA LYS A 209 2.13 -3.79 -7.68
C LYS A 209 1.92 -4.14 -6.21
N LYS A 210 0.89 -4.95 -5.93
CA LYS A 210 0.63 -5.49 -4.59
C LYS A 210 1.89 -6.13 -3.99
N LYS A 211 2.63 -6.91 -4.80
CA LYS A 211 3.83 -7.60 -4.34
C LYS A 211 4.90 -6.63 -3.81
N ASP A 212 5.07 -5.47 -4.44
CA ASP A 212 6.13 -4.51 -4.10
C ASP A 212 5.78 -3.82 -2.76
N LEU A 213 4.53 -3.42 -2.58
CA LEU A 213 4.02 -2.83 -1.33
C LEU A 213 4.07 -3.79 -0.15
N MET A 214 3.68 -5.05 -0.36
CA MET A 214 3.73 -6.05 0.70
C MET A 214 5.16 -6.39 1.09
N TRP A 215 6.09 -6.26 0.13
CA TRP A 215 7.48 -6.53 0.37
C TRP A 215 8.15 -5.49 1.27
N SER A 216 7.73 -4.22 1.19
CA SER A 216 8.28 -3.17 2.07
C SER A 216 8.07 -3.46 3.57
N ILE A 217 7.08 -4.27 3.93
CA ILE A 217 6.85 -4.74 5.31
C ILE A 217 8.00 -5.65 5.78
N ILE A 218 8.41 -6.59 4.94
CA ILE A 218 9.48 -7.56 5.26
C ILE A 218 10.81 -6.85 5.33
N VAL A 219 11.02 -5.92 4.40
CA VAL A 219 12.20 -5.06 4.37
C VAL A 219 12.30 -4.28 5.66
N LEU A 220 11.24 -3.59 6.05
CA LEU A 220 11.21 -2.78 7.26
C LEU A 220 11.42 -3.65 8.51
N GLN A 221 10.77 -4.81 8.61
CA GLN A 221 11.00 -5.77 9.71
C GLN A 221 12.47 -6.23 9.77
N SER A 222 13.09 -6.49 8.61
CA SER A 222 14.49 -6.94 8.54
C SER A 222 15.51 -5.90 8.98
N GLN A 223 15.14 -4.61 8.97
CA GLN A 223 15.99 -3.53 9.45
C GLN A 223 15.89 -3.36 10.97
N LEU A 224 14.73 -3.68 11.58
CA LEU A 224 14.48 -3.52 13.02
C LEU A 224 15.11 -4.63 13.89
N HIS A 225 15.37 -5.81 13.33
CA HIS A 225 15.91 -6.97 14.07
C HIS A 225 17.16 -7.58 13.41
N PRO A 226 18.33 -6.94 13.54
CA PRO A 226 19.59 -7.47 13.03
C PRO A 226 20.18 -8.52 13.99
N GLU A 227 19.58 -9.70 14.11
CA GLU A 227 20.27 -10.80 14.80
C GLU A 227 21.28 -11.43 13.85
N HIS A 228 22.58 -11.33 14.15
CA HIS A 228 23.69 -11.89 13.35
C HIS A 228 24.29 -13.17 13.96
N THR A 229 23.43 -14.02 14.52
CA THR A 229 23.80 -15.20 15.32
C THR A 229 24.71 -16.23 14.63
N PHE A 230 24.90 -16.19 13.31
CA PHE A 230 25.78 -17.13 12.59
C PHE A 230 27.16 -16.52 12.23
N LEU A 231 27.38 -15.23 12.43
CA LEU A 231 28.66 -14.56 12.12
C LEU A 231 29.69 -14.68 13.26
N GLY A 232 29.51 -15.62 14.19
CA GLY A 232 30.35 -15.76 15.39
C GLY A 232 31.84 -16.03 15.14
N ASP A 233 32.21 -16.35 13.88
CA ASP A 233 33.61 -16.50 13.44
C ASP A 233 34.22 -15.17 12.94
N TYR A 234 33.43 -14.11 12.81
CA TYR A 234 33.85 -12.78 12.36
C TYR A 234 33.90 -11.80 13.53
N ASP A 235 34.76 -10.79 13.42
CA ASP A 235 34.80 -9.68 14.38
C ASP A 235 33.51 -8.84 14.26
N ASP A 236 32.78 -8.69 15.38
CA ASP A 236 31.52 -7.96 15.44
C ASP A 236 31.66 -6.52 14.93
N GLY A 237 32.79 -5.86 15.23
CA GLY A 237 33.07 -4.50 14.77
C GLY A 237 33.22 -4.41 13.25
N ALA A 238 33.95 -5.35 12.65
CA ALA A 238 34.09 -5.46 11.20
C ALA A 238 32.75 -5.76 10.50
N VAL A 239 31.93 -6.64 11.10
CA VAL A 239 30.59 -6.95 10.58
C VAL A 239 29.69 -5.71 10.63
N GLU A 240 29.69 -4.95 11.73
CA GLU A 240 28.94 -3.70 11.85
C GLU A 240 29.40 -2.64 10.83
N GLU A 241 30.72 -2.53 10.60
CA GLU A 241 31.28 -1.63 9.59
C GLU A 241 30.81 -2.00 8.18
N ILE A 242 30.79 -3.29 7.83
CA ILE A 242 30.28 -3.79 6.55
C ILE A 242 28.78 -3.49 6.43
N ILE A 243 27.98 -3.78 7.47
CA ILE A 243 26.53 -3.50 7.44
C ILE A 243 26.28 -2.01 7.20
N ARG A 244 27.04 -1.13 7.85
CA ARG A 244 26.91 0.32 7.66
C ARG A 244 27.35 0.75 6.25
N SER A 245 28.49 0.26 5.80
CA SER A 245 29.09 0.65 4.51
C SER A 245 28.28 0.16 3.31
N TYR A 246 27.65 -1.02 3.43
CA TYR A 246 26.87 -1.65 2.37
C TYR A 246 25.37 -1.64 2.65
N ARG A 247 24.90 -0.80 3.59
CA ARG A 247 23.48 -0.75 4.02
C ARG A 247 22.52 -0.64 2.85
N TYR A 248 22.79 0.29 1.94
CA TYR A 248 21.94 0.52 0.76
C TYR A 248 21.86 -0.73 -0.13
N LEU A 249 23.01 -1.36 -0.40
CA LEU A 249 23.07 -2.54 -1.24
C LEU A 249 22.39 -3.75 -0.56
N ILE A 250 22.67 -4.00 0.72
CA ILE A 250 22.02 -5.07 1.49
C ILE A 250 20.50 -4.86 1.49
N ASN A 251 20.03 -3.65 1.79
CA ASN A 251 18.61 -3.33 1.79
C ASN A 251 17.98 -3.53 0.41
N ASN A 252 18.57 -2.98 -0.65
CA ASN A 252 18.09 -3.14 -2.03
C ASN A 252 18.00 -4.62 -2.45
N ARG A 253 18.94 -5.48 -2.04
CA ARG A 253 18.87 -6.92 -2.32
C ARG A 253 17.80 -7.63 -1.47
N CYS A 254 17.66 -7.23 -0.21
CA CYS A 254 16.57 -7.67 0.67
C CYS A 254 15.20 -7.05 0.32
N GLU A 255 15.13 -6.14 -0.66
CA GLU A 255 13.92 -5.47 -1.16
C GLU A 255 13.41 -6.08 -2.48
N LYS A 256 14.22 -6.88 -3.17
CA LYS A 256 13.85 -7.46 -4.47
C LYS A 256 13.13 -8.79 -4.31
N PHE A 257 11.82 -8.79 -4.60
CA PHE A 257 10.95 -9.97 -4.52
C PHE A 257 11.55 -11.23 -5.20
N GLU A 258 12.18 -11.08 -6.37
CA GLU A 258 12.76 -12.18 -7.13
C GLU A 258 13.87 -12.89 -6.34
N PHE A 259 14.74 -12.12 -5.69
CA PHE A 259 15.85 -12.65 -4.89
C PHE A 259 15.36 -13.38 -3.65
N ILE A 260 14.38 -12.82 -2.95
CA ILE A 260 13.84 -13.49 -1.77
C ILE A 260 13.08 -14.75 -2.13
N SER A 261 12.24 -14.71 -3.17
CA SER A 261 11.50 -15.88 -3.62
C SER A 261 12.44 -17.05 -3.95
N GLN A 262 13.54 -16.76 -4.63
CA GLN A 262 14.58 -17.75 -4.93
C GLN A 262 15.22 -18.31 -3.65
N VAL A 263 15.66 -17.45 -2.74
CA VAL A 263 16.30 -17.87 -1.47
C VAL A 263 15.35 -18.72 -0.62
N LEU A 264 14.08 -18.33 -0.49
CA LEU A 264 13.09 -19.07 0.30
C LEU A 264 12.75 -20.42 -0.32
N PHE A 265 12.63 -20.48 -1.65
CA PHE A 265 12.42 -21.73 -2.38
C PHE A 265 13.60 -22.69 -2.18
N ASP A 266 14.83 -22.22 -2.40
CA ASP A 266 16.04 -23.02 -2.24
C ASP A 266 16.22 -23.48 -0.78
N PHE A 267 15.91 -22.62 0.20
CA PHE A 267 15.95 -22.99 1.63
C PHE A 267 14.89 -24.03 2.01
N GLN A 268 13.72 -23.98 1.38
CA GLN A 268 12.65 -24.96 1.60
C GLN A 268 13.04 -26.34 1.06
N GLU A 269 13.64 -26.39 -0.13
CA GLU A 269 14.12 -27.62 -0.77
C GLU A 269 15.43 -28.15 -0.13
N PHE A 270 16.15 -27.30 0.62
CA PHE A 270 17.39 -27.69 1.28
C PHE A 270 17.17 -28.79 2.33
N ARG A 271 17.79 -29.95 2.08
CA ARG A 271 17.81 -31.11 2.98
C ARG A 271 18.95 -30.98 3.96
N SER A 272 18.63 -31.09 5.24
CA SER A 272 19.57 -31.01 6.35
C SER A 272 19.01 -31.82 7.52
N ASP A 273 19.90 -32.49 8.26
CA ASP A 273 19.56 -33.18 9.50
C ASP A 273 19.42 -32.20 10.69
N GLU A 274 19.93 -30.98 10.52
CA GLU A 274 19.86 -29.91 11.50
C GLU A 274 18.50 -29.20 11.52
N LYS A 275 18.20 -28.52 12.64
CA LYS A 275 16.92 -27.83 12.86
C LYS A 275 17.11 -26.40 13.35
N GLY A 276 16.11 -25.57 13.11
CA GLY A 276 16.10 -24.17 13.57
C GLY A 276 17.30 -23.39 13.03
N ASN A 277 17.96 -22.63 13.91
CA ASN A 277 19.09 -21.77 13.54
C ASN A 277 20.29 -22.55 12.98
N LYS A 278 20.47 -23.82 13.35
CA LYS A 278 21.54 -24.66 12.80
C LYS A 278 21.33 -24.99 11.33
N LYS A 279 20.09 -25.30 10.92
CA LYS A 279 19.73 -25.49 9.50
C LYS A 279 19.99 -24.21 8.70
N VAL A 280 19.67 -23.04 9.28
CA VAL A 280 19.91 -21.74 8.65
C VAL A 280 21.41 -21.52 8.43
N ALA A 281 22.23 -21.74 9.47
CA ALA A 281 23.67 -21.60 9.37
C ALA A 281 24.27 -22.58 8.33
N GLU A 282 23.84 -23.84 8.32
CA GLU A 282 24.29 -24.85 7.36
C GLU A 282 23.92 -24.49 5.92
N PHE A 283 22.69 -24.02 5.68
CA PHE A 283 22.27 -23.53 4.37
C PHE A 283 23.16 -22.38 3.90
N ILE A 284 23.36 -21.36 4.74
CA ILE A 284 24.17 -20.18 4.42
C ILE A 284 25.60 -20.60 4.10
N ALA A 285 26.22 -21.46 4.92
CA ALA A 285 27.57 -21.94 4.71
C ALA A 285 27.72 -22.75 3.40
N THR A 286 26.69 -23.51 3.03
CA THR A 286 26.72 -24.38 1.84
C THR A 286 26.40 -23.62 0.56
N LYS A 287 25.53 -22.60 0.63
CA LYS A 287 24.94 -21.93 -0.52
C LYS A 287 25.42 -20.52 -0.78
N CYS A 288 26.27 -19.95 0.08
CA CYS A 288 26.76 -18.58 -0.08
C CYS A 288 27.32 -18.29 -1.48
N ASP A 289 28.18 -19.17 -2.00
CA ASP A 289 28.83 -18.96 -3.29
C ASP A 289 27.84 -18.92 -4.46
N ASP A 290 26.75 -19.70 -4.39
CA ASP A 290 25.70 -19.74 -5.42
C ASP A 290 24.99 -18.38 -5.57
N TYR A 291 25.02 -17.51 -4.55
CA TYR A 291 24.30 -16.23 -4.53
C TYR A 291 25.18 -14.99 -4.79
N LYS A 292 26.50 -15.14 -4.91
CA LYS A 292 27.40 -14.00 -5.18
C LYS A 292 27.06 -13.31 -6.50
N ASP A 293 26.88 -14.11 -7.56
CA ASP A 293 26.47 -13.62 -8.88
C ASP A 293 25.01 -13.19 -8.90
N VAL A 294 24.13 -13.93 -8.20
CA VAL A 294 22.68 -13.63 -8.13
C VAL A 294 22.43 -12.24 -7.55
N PHE A 295 23.18 -11.85 -6.52
CA PHE A 295 23.08 -10.52 -5.92
C PHE A 295 23.91 -9.46 -6.65
N GLU A 296 24.55 -9.79 -7.77
CA GLU A 296 25.31 -8.86 -8.62
C GLU A 296 26.36 -8.07 -7.82
N LEU A 297 27.16 -8.74 -6.98
CA LEU A 297 28.10 -8.09 -6.05
C LEU A 297 29.49 -7.80 -6.64
N ASN A 298 29.60 -7.80 -7.97
CA ASN A 298 30.87 -7.81 -8.72
C ASN A 298 31.80 -6.61 -8.43
N GLU A 299 31.28 -5.51 -7.89
CA GLU A 299 32.05 -4.30 -7.56
C GLU A 299 32.67 -4.34 -6.15
N ILE A 300 32.37 -5.37 -5.35
CA ILE A 300 32.82 -5.53 -3.97
C ILE A 300 34.00 -6.50 -3.93
N ARG A 301 34.96 -6.28 -3.00
CA ARG A 301 36.07 -7.23 -2.76
C ARG A 301 35.54 -8.60 -2.31
N ASP A 302 36.09 -9.69 -2.83
CA ASP A 302 35.62 -11.07 -2.57
C ASP A 302 35.43 -11.41 -1.08
N GLU A 303 36.35 -10.98 -0.22
CA GLU A 303 36.27 -11.20 1.24
C GLU A 303 35.04 -10.51 1.88
N VAL A 304 34.64 -9.37 1.33
CA VAL A 304 33.47 -8.60 1.79
C VAL A 304 32.19 -9.10 1.13
N GLN A 305 32.25 -9.57 -0.12
CA GLN A 305 31.11 -10.18 -0.80
C GLN A 305 30.54 -11.33 0.01
N ASP A 306 31.39 -12.21 0.51
CA ASP A 306 30.98 -13.37 1.31
C ASP A 306 30.17 -12.96 2.55
N ILE A 307 30.66 -11.98 3.31
CA ILE A 307 29.97 -11.46 4.50
C ILE A 307 28.62 -10.82 4.09
N VAL A 308 28.60 -10.03 3.02
CA VAL A 308 27.39 -9.35 2.53
C VAL A 308 26.33 -10.36 2.09
N VAL A 309 26.69 -11.39 1.30
CA VAL A 309 25.76 -12.44 0.88
C VAL A 309 25.17 -13.15 2.09
N LYS A 310 26.03 -13.54 3.05
CA LYS A 310 25.58 -14.24 4.24
C LYS A 310 24.61 -13.40 5.08
N ILE A 311 24.86 -12.08 5.21
CA ILE A 311 23.92 -11.13 5.85
C ILE A 311 22.58 -11.10 5.11
N ILE A 312 22.60 -11.00 3.78
CA ILE A 312 21.38 -10.96 2.96
C ILE A 312 20.58 -12.26 3.15
N LEU A 313 21.22 -13.42 2.99
CA LEU A 313 20.57 -14.73 3.15
C LEU A 313 19.96 -14.90 4.55
N GLN A 314 20.69 -14.53 5.60
CA GLN A 314 20.15 -14.59 6.95
C GLN A 314 18.94 -13.69 7.13
N LYS A 315 19.01 -12.42 6.69
CA LYS A 315 17.89 -11.49 6.78
C LYS A 315 16.64 -12.04 6.10
N ILE A 316 16.81 -12.62 4.91
CA ILE A 316 15.70 -13.23 4.16
C ILE A 316 15.12 -14.41 4.92
N ILE A 317 15.97 -15.36 5.33
CA ILE A 317 15.52 -16.61 5.97
C ILE A 317 14.90 -16.34 7.34
N THR A 318 15.44 -15.41 8.13
CA THR A 318 14.87 -15.05 9.44
C THR A 318 13.46 -14.49 9.30
N ASN A 319 13.20 -13.72 8.23
CA ASN A 319 11.87 -13.17 7.95
C ASN A 319 10.93 -14.11 7.18
N ARG A 320 11.33 -15.37 6.92
CA ARG A 320 10.52 -16.35 6.15
C ARG A 320 9.10 -16.56 6.68
N PHE A 321 8.90 -16.50 8.00
CA PHE A 321 7.57 -16.69 8.58
C PHE A 321 6.66 -15.51 8.26
N LEU A 322 7.17 -14.28 8.42
CA LEU A 322 6.46 -13.07 8.01
C LEU A 322 6.17 -13.09 6.50
N ALA A 323 7.15 -13.49 5.66
CA ALA A 323 6.95 -13.63 4.22
C ALA A 323 5.83 -14.61 3.88
N ASN A 324 5.81 -15.77 4.54
CA ASN A 324 4.75 -16.77 4.37
C ASN A 324 3.38 -16.27 4.86
N ASP A 325 3.33 -15.53 5.98
CA ASP A 325 2.10 -14.95 6.51
C ASP A 325 1.53 -13.91 5.54
N ILE A 326 2.39 -13.05 4.98
CA ILE A 326 2.03 -12.08 3.94
C ILE A 326 1.45 -12.81 2.72
N VAL A 327 2.18 -13.78 2.16
CA VAL A 327 1.73 -14.53 0.97
C VAL A 327 0.34 -15.13 1.17
N LYS A 328 0.10 -15.75 2.33
CA LYS A 328 -1.21 -16.33 2.69
C LYS A 328 -2.29 -15.28 2.91
N LYS A 329 -1.98 -14.19 3.63
CA LYS A 329 -2.98 -13.18 4.01
C LYS A 329 -3.48 -12.40 2.81
N VAL A 330 -2.59 -12.11 1.85
CA VAL A 330 -2.86 -11.21 0.72
C VAL A 330 -3.05 -11.92 -0.63
N ASN A 331 -3.02 -13.26 -0.64
CA ASN A 331 -3.11 -14.08 -1.84
C ASN A 331 -2.06 -13.67 -2.89
N LEU A 332 -0.78 -13.72 -2.53
CA LEU A 332 0.34 -13.51 -3.47
C LEU A 332 0.76 -14.80 -4.16
#